data_AF-A0A087PXF5-F1
#
_entry.id   AF-A0A087PXF5-F1
#
_cell.length_a   1.000
_cell.length_b   1.000
_cell.length_c   1.000
_cell.angle_alpha   90.00
_cell.angle_beta   90.00
_cell.angle_gamma   90.00
#
_symmetry.space_group_name_H-M   'P 1'
#
loop_
_entity.id
_entity.type
_entity.pdbx_description
1 polymer ?
#
loop_
_entity_poly.entity_id
_entity_poly.type
_entity_poly.pdbx_seq_one_letter_code
_entity_poly.pdbx_strand_id
1 'polypeptide(L)' 'MQNVNQFEQHRAALEQCVHNSVHDAEAREAMLRHIGAMGMAMHAEERNADAAMRTTHHAQRRGILSRFVLDVRECAA' A
#
# COMPACT_ATOMS: atom_id res chain seq x y z
N MET A 1 5.21 -1.45 4.34
CA MET A 1 6.67 -1.52 4.19
C MET A 1 7.25 -2.93 4.03
N GLN A 2 7.07 -3.92 4.92
CA GLN A 2 7.65 -5.27 4.70
C GLN A 2 7.12 -5.98 3.42
N ASN A 3 5.82 -5.84 3.11
CA ASN A 3 5.22 -6.42 1.91
C ASN A 3 5.72 -5.80 0.60
N VAL A 4 5.99 -4.49 0.59
CA VAL A 4 6.53 -3.82 -0.60
C VAL A 4 7.95 -4.27 -0.89
N ASN A 5 8.75 -4.49 0.15
CA ASN A 5 10.12 -4.96 -0.03
C ASN A 5 10.17 -6.40 -0.58
N GLN A 6 9.25 -7.28 -0.15
CA GLN A 6 9.12 -8.62 -0.70
C GLN A 6 8.59 -8.62 -2.14
N PHE A 7 7.63 -7.74 -2.44
CA PHE A 7 7.12 -7.60 -3.79
C PHE A 7 8.19 -7.09 -4.76
N GLU A 8 8.98 -6.07 -4.38
CA GLU A 8 10.07 -5.58 -5.24
C GLU A 8 11.15 -6.64 -5.49
N GLN A 9 11.49 -7.44 -4.46
CA GLN A 9 12.40 -8.58 -4.63
C GLN A 9 11.82 -9.62 -5.59
N HIS A 10 10.54 -9.94 -5.45
CA HIS A 10 9.87 -10.89 -6.33
C HIS A 10 9.74 -10.35 -7.76
N ARG A 11 9.46 -9.05 -7.91
CA ARG A 11 9.41 -8.33 -9.19
C ARG A 11 10.74 -8.43 -9.93
N ALA A 12 11.85 -8.13 -9.26
CA ALA A 12 13.18 -8.23 -9.86
C ALA A 12 13.52 -9.66 -10.31
N ALA A 13 13.14 -10.67 -9.52
CA ALA A 13 13.31 -12.08 -9.91
C ALA A 13 12.45 -12.44 -11.13
N LEU A 14 11.22 -11.92 -11.21
CA LEU A 14 10.31 -12.14 -12.33
C LEU A 14 10.82 -11.48 -13.62
N GLU A 15 11.30 -10.24 -13.54
CA GLU A 15 11.92 -9.51 -14.65
C GLU A 15 13.13 -10.26 -15.20
N GLN A 16 14.01 -10.76 -14.31
CA GLN A 16 15.16 -11.56 -14.71
C GLN A 16 14.75 -12.88 -15.39
N CYS A 17 13.70 -13.54 -14.92
CA CYS A 17 13.16 -14.75 -15.54
C CYS A 17 12.66 -14.44 -16.96
N VAL A 18 11.93 -13.35 -17.14
CA VAL A 18 11.43 -12.91 -18.45
C VAL A 18 12.59 -12.60 -19.40
N HIS A 19 13.64 -11.93 -18.94
CA HIS A 19 14.84 -11.69 -19.75
C HIS A 19 15.55 -12.97 -20.19
N ASN A 20 15.61 -13.98 -19.31
CA ASN A 20 16.33 -15.23 -19.58
C ASN A 20 15.52 -16.21 -20.43
N SER A 21 14.19 -16.22 -20.30
CA SER A 21 13.33 -17.27 -20.87
C SER A 21 12.49 -16.82 -22.06
N VAL A 22 12.29 -15.51 -22.26
CA VAL A 22 11.46 -14.99 -23.36
C VAL A 22 12.34 -14.41 -24.46
N HIS A 23 12.49 -15.17 -25.53
CA HIS A 23 13.36 -14.82 -26.65
C HIS A 23 12.66 -13.93 -27.68
N ASP A 24 11.33 -14.04 -27.79
CA ASP A 24 10.53 -13.11 -28.58
C ASP A 24 10.56 -11.71 -27.97
N ALA A 25 10.97 -10.72 -28.75
CA ALA A 25 11.23 -9.38 -28.25
C ALA A 25 9.94 -8.64 -27.87
N GLU A 26 8.87 -8.85 -28.63
CA GLU A 26 7.58 -8.19 -28.42
C GLU A 26 6.86 -8.76 -27.20
N ALA A 27 6.84 -10.08 -27.06
CA ALA A 27 6.32 -10.77 -25.89
C ALA A 27 7.11 -10.41 -24.62
N ARG A 28 8.44 -10.33 -24.72
CA ARG A 28 9.29 -9.90 -23.60
C ARG A 28 8.94 -8.49 -23.14
N GLU A 29 8.81 -7.55 -24.08
CA GLU A 29 8.42 -6.17 -23.74
C GLU A 29 7.02 -6.09 -23.14
N ALA A 30 6.04 -6.81 -23.71
CA ALA A 30 4.69 -6.84 -23.19
C ALA A 30 4.64 -7.37 -21.75
N MET A 31 5.38 -8.44 -21.47
CA MET A 31 5.48 -9.03 -20.13
C MET A 31 6.16 -8.08 -19.14
N LEU A 32 7.28 -7.45 -19.51
CA LEU A 32 7.96 -6.48 -18.65
C LEU A 32 7.07 -5.26 -18.36
N ARG A 33 6.31 -4.74 -19.34
CA ARG A 33 5.35 -3.66 -19.12
C ARG A 33 4.26 -4.07 -18.14
N HIS A 34 3.75 -5.29 -18.25
CA HIS A 34 2.73 -5.80 -17.33
C HIS A 34 3.25 -5.90 -15.89
N ILE A 35 4.47 -6.41 -15.71
CA ILE A 35 5.15 -6.51 -14.41
C ILE A 35 5.35 -5.12 -13.79
N GLY A 36 5.80 -4.15 -14.59
CA GLY A 36 5.94 -2.76 -14.14
C GLY A 36 4.60 -2.14 -13.72
N ALA A 37 3.52 -2.40 -14.46
CA ALA A 37 2.18 -1.93 -14.13
C ALA A 37 1.66 -2.51 -12.81
N MET A 38 1.91 -3.79 -12.53
CA MET A 38 1.57 -4.40 -11.24
C MET A 38 2.30 -3.71 -10.07
N GLY A 39 3.58 -3.37 -10.24
CA GLY A 39 4.31 -2.66 -9.19
C GLY A 39 3.73 -1.29 -8.89
N MET A 40 3.35 -0.54 -9.92
CA MET A 40 2.68 0.75 -9.75
C MET A 40 1.33 0.62 -9.02
N ALA A 41 0.54 -0.41 -9.34
CA ALA A 41 -0.72 -0.67 -8.67
C ALA A 41 -0.52 -1.00 -7.19
N MET A 42 0.47 -1.84 -6.86
CA MET A 42 0.76 -2.21 -5.47
C MET A 42 1.24 -1.02 -4.62
N HIS A 43 2.06 -0.13 -5.20
CA HIS A 43 2.44 1.11 -4.53
C HIS A 43 1.25 2.05 -4.30
N ALA A 44 0.29 2.10 -5.23
CA ALA A 44 -0.93 2.87 -5.07
C ALA A 44 -1.84 2.28 -3.97
N GLU A 45 -1.97 0.96 -3.92
CA GLU A 45 -2.70 0.25 -2.87
C GLU A 45 -2.07 0.45 -1.48
N GLU A 46 -0.73 0.38 -1.36
CA GLU A 46 -0.05 0.65 -0.09
C GLU A 46 -0.34 2.07 0.42
N ARG A 47 -0.24 3.08 -0.46
CA ARG A 47 -0.53 4.47 -0.10
C ARG A 47 -1.99 4.67 0.32
N ASN A 48 -2.92 4.04 -0.38
CA ASN A 48 -4.34 4.10 -0.04
C ASN A 48 -4.62 3.43 1.32
N ALA A 49 -3.99 2.29 1.58
CA ALA A 49 -4.10 1.61 2.87
C ALA A 49 -3.50 2.43 4.02
N ASP A 50 -2.32 3.03 3.83
CA ASP A 50 -1.71 3.93 4.83
C ASP A 50 -2.58 5.16 5.10
N ALA A 51 -3.12 5.77 4.05
CA ALA A 51 -4.05 6.89 4.18
C ALA A 51 -5.33 6.50 4.94
N ALA A 52 -5.91 5.34 4.64
CA ALA A 52 -7.09 4.82 5.33
C ALA A 52 -6.82 4.51 6.82
N MET A 53 -5.65 3.97 7.15
CA MET A 53 -5.24 3.73 8.55
C MET A 53 -5.05 5.04 9.31
N ARG A 54 -4.44 6.06 8.69
CA ARG A 54 -4.28 7.38 9.32
C ARG A 54 -5.62 8.05 9.59
N THR A 55 -6.56 7.98 8.66
CA THR A 55 -7.88 8.60 8.82
C THR A 55 -8.71 7.89 9.90
N THR A 56 -8.68 6.56 9.97
CA THR A 56 -9.35 5.80 11.05
C THR A 56 -8.73 6.11 12.42
N HIS A 57 -7.40 6.16 12.53
CA HIS A 57 -6.74 6.56 13.78
C HIS A 57 -7.11 7.98 14.22
N HIS A 58 -7.19 8.93 13.29
CA HIS A 58 -7.62 10.30 13.58
C HIS A 58 -9.09 10.37 14.02
N ALA A 59 -9.97 9.59 13.38
CA ALA A 59 -11.38 9.52 13.74
C ALA A 59 -11.58 8.94 15.16
N GLN A 60 -10.88 7.85 15.51
CA GLN A 60 -10.92 7.26 16.85
C GLN A 60 -10.39 8.21 17.93
N ARG A 61 -9.26 8.90 17.71
CA ARG A 61 -8.73 9.86 18.69
C ARG A 61 -9.68 11.02 18.93
N ARG A 62 -10.34 11.53 17.88
CA ARG A 62 -11.37 12.56 18.03
C ARG A 62 -12.58 12.05 18.80
N GLY A 63 -13.05 10.83 18.54
CA GLY A 63 -14.16 10.22 19.28
C GLY A 63 -13.87 10.10 20.79
N ILE A 64 -12.66 9.64 21.14
CA ILE A 64 -12.22 9.51 22.54
C ILE A 64 -12.09 10.88 23.22
N LEU A 65 -11.49 11.87 22.54
CA LEU A 65 -11.34 13.21 23.10
C LEU A 65 -12.70 13.91 23.28
N SER A 66 -13.62 13.77 22.32
CA SER A 66 -14.97 14.30 22.44
C SER A 66 -15.72 13.66 23.61
N ARG A 67 -15.58 12.34 23.81
CA ARG A 67 -16.17 11.63 24.95
C ARG A 67 -15.58 12.12 26.28
N PHE A 68 -14.26 12.24 26.38
CA PHE A 68 -13.59 12.76 27.57
C PHE A 68 -14.01 14.19 27.92
N VAL A 69 -14.11 15.08 26.93
CA VAL A 69 -14.56 16.46 27.15
C VAL A 69 -16.02 16.53 27.61
N LEU A 70 -16.88 15.64 27.11
CA LEU A 70 -18.27 15.54 27.57
C LEU A 70 -18.33 15.00 29.01
N ASP A 71 -17.62 13.91 29.32
CA ASP A 71 -17.58 13.33 30.67
C ASP A 71 -17.05 14.33 31.72
N VAL A 72 -16.01 15.10 31.38
CA VAL A 72 -15.47 16.16 32.27
C VAL A 72 -16.47 17.29 32.50
N ARG A 73 -17.27 17.66 31.49
CA ARG A 73 -18.31 18.68 31.63
C ARG A 73 -19.47 18.20 32.51
N GLU A 74 -19.87 16.94 32.39
CA GLU A 74 -20.94 16.36 33.21
C GLU A 74 -20.52 16.20 34.69
N CYS A 75 -19.25 15.93 34.98
CA CYS A 75 -18.74 15.88 36.36
C CYS A 75 -18.55 17.25 37.02
N ALA A 76 -18.55 18.34 36.25
CA ALA A 76 -18.34 19.71 36.75
C ALA A 76 -19.66 20.51 36.94
N ALA A 77 -20.81 19.90 36.64
CA ALA A 77 -22.15 20.45 36.86
C ALA A 77 -22.76 19.87 38.14
#